data_AF-A0A1V9KBW6-F1
#
_entry.id   AF-A0A1V9KBW6-F1
#
_cell.length_a   1.000
_cell.length_b   1.000
_cell.length_c   1.000
_cell.angle_alpha   90.00
_cell.angle_beta   90.00
_cell.angle_gamma   90.00
#
_symmetry.space_group_name_H-M   'P 1'
#
loop_
_entity.id
_entity.type
_entity.pdbx_description
1 polymer ?
#
loop_
_entity_poly.entity_id
_entity_poly.type
_entity_poly.pdbx_seq_one_letter_code
_entity_poly.pdbx_strand_id
1 'polypeptide(L)'
;MWPTLPRTALAAGACLGLLLVCTPRMLSGEVDRWLCLNLLRAAALAYALGLAFLLDDPARHTTAAVPTRRPVRIGVRLGLVAPLTAAWWTAALFLVPEAGRPPLGAVTLEAAALAALALAAATVAVRLSEATGPGLAVSAGLVGTFFAAALLLPERWKLFVATNDPHWDDAHRRWAGVLAVAVLVGAASLAEPLRRRRATVPGRR
;
A
#
# COMPACT_ATOMS: atom_id res chain seq x y z
N MET A 1 0.45 6.29 -29.25
CA MET A 1 -0.02 5.27 -28.28
C MET A 1 -0.12 5.94 -26.92
N TRP A 2 -1.33 6.11 -26.39
CA TRP A 2 -1.61 6.87 -25.16
C TRP A 2 -1.18 6.08 -23.90
N PRO A 3 -0.34 6.64 -23.01
CA PRO A 3 -0.12 6.02 -21.71
C PRO A 3 -1.24 6.41 -20.73
N THR A 4 -2.37 5.70 -20.80
CA THR A 4 -3.44 5.74 -19.78
C THR A 4 -3.18 4.68 -18.71
N LEU A 5 -2.12 4.82 -17.91
CA LEU A 5 -1.62 3.71 -17.09
C LEU A 5 -1.62 3.87 -15.55
N PRO A 6 -1.73 5.06 -14.91
CA PRO A 6 -1.72 5.09 -13.44
C PRO A 6 -3.10 4.91 -12.79
N ARG A 7 -4.17 5.49 -13.35
CA ARG A 7 -5.52 5.44 -12.75
C ARG A 7 -6.24 4.11 -13.01
N THR A 8 -5.95 3.49 -14.14
CA THR A 8 -6.52 2.20 -14.55
C THR A 8 -6.01 1.07 -13.67
N ALA A 9 -4.73 1.08 -13.29
CA ALA A 9 -4.16 0.11 -12.36
C ALA A 9 -4.80 0.19 -10.95
N LEU A 10 -4.99 1.41 -10.43
CA LEU A 10 -5.68 1.61 -9.15
C LEU A 10 -7.15 1.16 -9.21
N ALA A 11 -7.87 1.54 -10.28
CA ALA A 11 -9.25 1.14 -10.49
C ALA A 11 -9.38 -0.39 -10.65
N ALA A 12 -8.49 -1.02 -11.42
CA ALA A 12 -8.45 -2.46 -11.60
C ALA A 12 -8.19 -3.19 -10.28
N GLY A 13 -7.20 -2.75 -9.48
CA GLY A 13 -6.92 -3.30 -8.15
C GLY A 13 -8.11 -3.15 -7.20
N ALA A 14 -8.76 -1.98 -7.21
CA ALA A 14 -9.97 -1.73 -6.40
C ALA A 14 -11.15 -2.61 -6.82
N CYS A 15 -11.41 -2.76 -8.13
CA CYS A 15 -12.45 -3.63 -8.65
C CYS A 15 -12.17 -5.10 -8.33
N LEU A 16 -10.94 -5.57 -8.56
CA LEU A 16 -10.54 -6.93 -8.24
C LEU A 16 -10.69 -7.22 -6.75
N GLY A 17 -10.27 -6.31 -5.88
CA GLY A 17 -10.44 -6.48 -4.43
C GLY A 17 -11.91 -6.57 -4.01
N LEU A 18 -12.80 -5.74 -4.58
CA LEU A 18 -14.23 -5.84 -4.29
C LEU A 18 -14.84 -7.14 -4.83
N LEU A 19 -14.45 -7.58 -6.03
CA LEU A 19 -14.90 -8.85 -6.60
C LEU A 19 -14.50 -10.04 -5.71
N LEU A 20 -13.26 -10.06 -5.22
CA LEU A 20 -12.80 -11.10 -4.29
C LEU A 20 -13.65 -11.12 -3.02
N VAL A 21 -13.94 -9.96 -2.43
CA VAL A 21 -14.72 -9.87 -1.18
C VAL A 21 -16.22 -10.15 -1.40
N CYS A 22 -16.75 -9.95 -2.60
CA CYS A 22 -18.12 -10.35 -2.95
C CYS A 22 -18.29 -11.86 -3.10
N THR A 23 -17.22 -12.61 -3.35
CA THR A 23 -17.26 -14.05 -3.67
C THR A 23 -18.00 -14.90 -2.62
N PRO A 24 -17.81 -14.72 -1.30
CA PRO A 24 -18.53 -15.47 -0.27
C PRO A 24 -20.03 -15.25 -0.27
N ARG A 25 -20.52 -14.12 -0.78
CA ARG A 25 -21.97 -13.86 -0.91
C ARG A 25 -22.59 -14.52 -2.13
N MET A 26 -21.79 -14.81 -3.16
CA MET A 26 -22.25 -15.48 -4.37
C MET A 26 -22.23 -17.01 -4.24
N LEU A 27 -21.43 -17.53 -3.30
CA LEU A 27 -21.38 -18.94 -2.95
C LEU A 27 -22.51 -19.25 -1.97
N SER A 28 -23.50 -20.05 -2.38
CA SER A 28 -24.66 -20.45 -1.56
C SER A 28 -24.33 -21.46 -0.43
N GLY A 29 -23.09 -21.48 0.05
CA GLY A 29 -22.59 -22.43 1.04
C GLY A 29 -22.45 -21.84 2.45
N GLU A 30 -22.00 -22.67 3.40
CA GLU A 30 -21.63 -22.19 4.74
C GLU A 30 -20.52 -21.14 4.66
N VAL A 31 -20.66 -20.07 5.45
CA VAL A 31 -19.71 -18.96 5.46
C VAL A 31 -18.47 -19.37 6.25
N ASP A 32 -17.40 -19.73 5.52
CA ASP A 32 -16.10 -20.00 6.12
C ASP A 32 -15.38 -18.69 6.50
N ARG A 33 -15.09 -18.55 7.80
CA ARG A 33 -14.36 -17.40 8.38
C ARG A 33 -12.91 -17.33 7.88
N TRP A 34 -12.27 -18.48 7.66
CA TRP A 34 -10.89 -18.54 7.18
C TRP A 34 -10.80 -18.00 5.75
N LEU A 35 -11.72 -18.44 4.90
CA LEU A 35 -11.86 -17.91 3.54
C LEU A 35 -12.15 -16.39 3.53
N CYS A 36 -13.08 -15.91 4.36
CA CYS A 36 -13.41 -14.48 4.45
C CYS A 36 -12.20 -13.62 4.84
N LEU A 37 -11.40 -14.07 5.82
CA LEU A 37 -10.19 -13.38 6.25
C LEU A 37 -9.14 -13.32 5.13
N ASN A 38 -8.88 -14.42 4.44
CA ASN A 38 -7.88 -14.46 3.38
C ASN A 38 -8.31 -13.68 2.14
N LEU A 39 -9.61 -13.64 1.83
CA LEU A 39 -10.14 -12.79 0.75
C LEU A 39 -10.00 -11.30 1.08
N LEU A 40 -10.21 -10.89 2.34
CA LEU A 40 -9.94 -9.52 2.79
C LEU A 40 -8.44 -9.17 2.67
N ARG A 41 -7.55 -10.08 3.08
CA ARG A 41 -6.09 -9.91 2.92
C ARG A 41 -5.68 -9.79 1.46
N ALA A 42 -6.25 -10.64 0.60
CA ALA A 42 -6.00 -10.61 -0.84
C ALA A 42 -6.52 -9.31 -1.48
N ALA A 43 -7.70 -8.83 -1.08
CA ALA A 43 -8.25 -7.57 -1.54
C ALA A 43 -7.38 -6.38 -1.10
N ALA A 44 -6.92 -6.37 0.16
CA ALA A 44 -5.99 -5.35 0.66
C ALA A 44 -4.68 -5.34 -0.14
N LEU A 45 -4.12 -6.52 -0.43
CA LEU A 45 -2.92 -6.65 -1.26
C LEU A 45 -3.17 -6.13 -2.69
N ALA A 46 -4.26 -6.54 -3.34
CA ALA A 46 -4.62 -6.10 -4.69
C ALA A 46 -4.74 -4.56 -4.79
N TYR A 47 -5.36 -3.95 -3.78
CA TYR A 47 -5.46 -2.49 -3.70
C TYR A 47 -4.09 -1.83 -3.46
N ALA A 48 -3.25 -2.40 -2.58
CA ALA A 48 -1.91 -1.90 -2.33
C ALA A 48 -1.01 -1.94 -3.58
N LEU A 49 -1.17 -2.96 -4.43
CA LEU A 49 -0.50 -3.00 -5.73
C LEU A 49 -0.94 -1.84 -6.63
N GLY A 50 -2.24 -1.56 -6.69
CA GLY A 50 -2.77 -0.39 -7.39
C GLY A 50 -2.19 0.94 -6.88
N LEU A 51 -1.99 1.07 -5.56
CA LEU A 51 -1.36 2.24 -4.96
C LEU A 51 0.11 2.42 -5.36
N ALA A 52 0.85 1.35 -5.63
CA ALA A 52 2.25 1.45 -6.08
C ALA A 52 2.38 2.19 -7.42
N PHE A 53 1.37 2.09 -8.29
CA PHE A 53 1.31 2.79 -9.58
C PHE A 53 0.82 4.24 -9.49
N LEU A 54 0.33 4.69 -8.32
CA LEU A 54 -0.19 6.05 -8.14
C LEU A 54 0.88 7.12 -8.34
N LEU A 55 2.14 6.79 -8.03
CA LEU A 55 3.28 7.68 -8.20
C LEU A 55 3.96 7.54 -9.56
N ASP A 56 3.47 6.62 -10.39
CA ASP A 56 3.97 6.43 -11.74
C ASP A 56 3.40 7.52 -12.66
N ASP A 57 4.19 8.57 -12.89
CA ASP A 57 3.79 9.69 -13.74
C ASP A 57 4.51 9.58 -15.08
N PRO A 58 3.86 9.08 -16.15
CA PRO A 58 4.47 8.94 -17.47
C PRO A 58 4.80 10.30 -18.12
N ALA A 59 4.29 11.42 -17.60
CA ALA A 59 4.57 12.77 -18.09
C ALA A 59 5.71 13.48 -17.32
N ARG A 60 6.54 12.72 -16.57
CA ARG A 60 7.67 13.27 -15.82
C ARG A 60 8.64 14.08 -16.68
N HIS A 61 8.77 13.71 -17.96
CA HIS A 61 9.67 14.37 -18.92
C HIS A 61 9.21 15.77 -19.35
N THR A 62 7.91 16.08 -19.28
CA THR A 62 7.37 17.40 -19.68
C THR A 62 7.11 18.34 -18.51
N THR A 63 6.89 17.82 -17.29
CA THR A 63 6.61 18.65 -16.10
C THR A 63 7.83 18.94 -15.22
N ALA A 64 9.02 18.49 -15.62
CA ALA A 64 10.29 18.75 -14.92
C ALA A 64 10.64 20.25 -14.82
N ALA A 65 10.06 21.09 -15.68
CA ALA A 65 10.26 22.54 -15.67
C ALA A 65 9.45 23.29 -14.58
N VAL A 66 8.53 22.62 -13.86
CA VAL A 66 7.67 23.29 -12.87
C VAL A 66 8.36 23.31 -11.49
N PRO A 67 8.62 24.50 -10.89
CA PRO A 67 9.38 24.66 -9.65
C PRO A 67 8.56 24.32 -8.39
N THR A 68 7.67 23.33 -8.47
CA THR A 68 6.92 22.84 -7.32
C THR A 68 7.73 21.81 -6.54
N ARG A 69 7.85 22.00 -5.23
CA ARG A 69 8.55 21.07 -4.33
C ARG A 69 7.88 19.69 -4.38
N ARG A 70 8.70 18.65 -4.58
CA ARG A 70 8.30 17.23 -4.62
C ARG A 70 7.38 16.76 -3.48
N PRO A 71 7.58 17.14 -2.20
CA PRO A 71 6.69 16.70 -1.12
C PRO A 71 5.26 17.25 -1.25
N VAL A 72 5.07 18.44 -1.82
CA VAL A 72 3.74 19.03 -2.00
C VAL A 72 2.93 18.24 -3.03
N ARG A 73 3.57 17.84 -4.13
CA ARG A 73 2.91 17.07 -5.20
C ARG A 73 2.48 15.68 -4.72
N ILE A 74 3.32 15.02 -3.92
CA ILE A 74 2.99 13.71 -3.34
C ILE A 74 1.91 13.87 -2.25
N GLY A 75 2.04 14.88 -1.38
CA GLY A 75 1.08 15.15 -0.32
C GLY A 75 -0.33 15.42 -0.84
N VAL A 76 -0.48 16.23 -1.89
CA VAL A 76 -1.80 16.49 -2.51
C VAL A 76 -2.39 15.23 -3.14
N ARG A 77 -1.58 14.43 -3.85
CA ARG A 77 -2.05 13.16 -4.43
C ARG A 77 -2.50 12.18 -3.34
N LEU A 78 -1.74 12.06 -2.26
CA LEU A 78 -2.09 11.23 -1.12
C LEU A 78 -3.35 11.73 -0.41
N GLY A 79 -3.47 13.04 -0.19
CA GLY A 79 -4.64 13.65 0.44
C GLY A 79 -5.93 13.44 -0.35
N LEU A 80 -5.87 13.42 -1.68
CA LEU A 80 -7.03 13.11 -2.53
C LEU A 80 -7.38 11.62 -2.57
N VAL A 81 -6.38 10.73 -2.49
CA VAL A 81 -6.61 9.28 -2.55
C VAL A 81 -7.02 8.71 -1.19
N ALA A 82 -6.53 9.27 -0.09
CA ALA A 82 -6.86 8.82 1.27
C ALA A 82 -8.37 8.67 1.56
N PRO A 83 -9.25 9.65 1.29
CA PRO A 83 -10.68 9.48 1.53
C PRO A 83 -11.31 8.42 0.62
N LEU A 84 -10.83 8.31 -0.63
CA LEU A 84 -11.29 7.28 -1.56
C LEU A 84 -10.88 5.87 -1.08
N THR A 85 -9.64 5.72 -0.59
CA THR A 85 -9.14 4.49 0.03
C THR A 85 -9.99 4.11 1.24
N ALA A 86 -10.30 5.06 2.12
CA ALA A 86 -11.12 4.81 3.30
C ALA A 86 -12.54 4.38 2.93
N ALA A 87 -13.17 5.04 1.96
CA ALA A 87 -14.49 4.68 1.45
C ALA A 87 -14.50 3.29 0.82
N TRP A 88 -13.50 2.98 -0.01
CA TRP A 88 -13.35 1.67 -0.65
C TRP A 88 -13.15 0.55 0.37
N TRP A 89 -12.27 0.75 1.36
CA TRP A 89 -12.02 -0.24 2.41
C TRP A 89 -13.27 -0.46 3.27
N THR A 90 -13.98 0.61 3.60
CA THR A 90 -15.26 0.53 4.32
C THR A 90 -16.27 -0.31 3.54
N ALA A 91 -16.40 -0.08 2.23
CA ALA A 91 -17.26 -0.89 1.36
C ALA A 91 -16.86 -2.38 1.38
N ALA A 92 -15.56 -2.69 1.31
CA ALA A 92 -15.07 -4.07 1.42
C ALA A 92 -15.48 -4.72 2.75
N LEU A 93 -15.37 -4.02 3.88
CA LEU A 93 -15.79 -4.54 5.18
C LEU A 93 -17.32 -4.79 5.29
N PHE A 94 -18.13 -4.00 4.60
CA PHE A 94 -19.59 -4.20 4.54
C PHE A 94 -20.02 -5.30 3.56
N LEU A 95 -19.17 -5.63 2.58
CA LEU A 95 -19.42 -6.72 1.64
C LEU A 95 -19.24 -8.10 2.28
N VAL A 96 -18.44 -8.22 3.35
CA VAL A 96 -18.27 -9.47 4.09
C VAL A 96 -19.54 -9.79 4.91
N PRO A 97 -20.08 -11.02 4.84
CA PRO A 97 -21.20 -11.47 5.67
C PRO A 97 -20.88 -11.37 7.17
N GLU A 98 -21.88 -11.00 7.99
CA GLU A 98 -21.68 -10.83 9.44
C GLU A 98 -21.24 -12.12 10.14
N ALA A 99 -21.76 -13.28 9.71
CA ALA A 99 -21.40 -14.60 10.23
C ALA A 99 -19.91 -14.96 10.03
N GLY A 100 -19.25 -14.34 9.05
CA GLY A 100 -17.86 -14.58 8.68
C GLY A 100 -16.90 -13.45 9.08
N ARG A 101 -17.39 -12.40 9.73
CA ARG A 101 -16.65 -11.14 9.89
C ARG A 101 -15.50 -11.29 10.92
N PRO A 102 -14.23 -11.10 10.52
CA PRO A 102 -13.11 -11.13 11.45
C PRO A 102 -13.05 -9.85 12.30
N PRO A 103 -12.20 -9.80 13.35
CA PRO A 103 -11.98 -8.60 14.14
C PRO A 103 -11.50 -7.44 13.26
N LEU A 104 -12.39 -6.46 13.03
CA LEU A 104 -12.19 -5.42 12.02
C LEU A 104 -10.93 -4.59 12.25
N GLY A 105 -10.64 -4.20 13.49
CA GLY A 105 -9.48 -3.38 13.83
C GLY A 105 -8.15 -4.05 13.44
N ALA A 106 -8.02 -5.34 13.71
CA ALA A 106 -6.83 -6.12 13.38
C ALA A 106 -6.62 -6.20 11.86
N VAL A 107 -7.67 -6.52 11.10
CA VAL A 107 -7.58 -6.60 9.63
C VAL A 107 -7.37 -5.22 8.99
N THR A 108 -7.96 -4.16 9.56
CA THR A 108 -7.69 -2.79 9.09
C THR A 108 -6.22 -2.39 9.29
N LEU A 109 -5.58 -2.88 10.35
CA LEU A 109 -4.16 -2.63 10.60
C LEU A 109 -3.28 -3.33 9.55
N GLU A 110 -3.57 -4.58 9.22
CA GLU A 110 -2.87 -5.31 8.14
C GLU A 110 -3.00 -4.57 6.80
N ALA A 111 -4.22 -4.15 6.45
CA ALA A 111 -4.49 -3.40 5.22
C ALA A 111 -3.78 -2.04 5.19
N ALA A 112 -3.80 -1.31 6.30
CA ALA A 112 -3.09 -0.03 6.45
C ALA A 112 -1.57 -0.21 6.30
N ALA A 113 -1.01 -1.27 6.87
CA ALA A 113 0.40 -1.58 6.75
C ALA A 113 0.81 -1.91 5.32
N LEU A 114 0.03 -2.71 4.59
CA LEU A 114 0.27 -3.01 3.17
C LEU A 114 0.20 -1.75 2.30
N ALA A 115 -0.82 -0.90 2.52
CA ALA A 115 -0.94 0.37 1.81
C ALA A 115 0.25 1.30 2.11
N ALA A 116 0.65 1.42 3.37
CA ALA A 116 1.80 2.23 3.79
C ALA A 116 3.11 1.70 3.20
N LEU A 117 3.32 0.38 3.17
CA LEU A 117 4.50 -0.24 2.54
C LEU A 117 4.56 0.04 1.05
N ALA A 118 3.44 -0.13 0.33
CA ALA A 118 3.36 0.15 -1.09
C ALA A 118 3.72 1.60 -1.41
N LEU A 119 3.16 2.54 -0.64
CA LEU A 119 3.44 3.97 -0.78
C LEU A 119 4.89 4.31 -0.42
N ALA A 120 5.41 3.78 0.69
CA ALA A 120 6.80 4.00 1.10
C ALA A 120 7.77 3.48 0.04
N ALA A 121 7.59 2.24 -0.43
CA ALA A 121 8.41 1.65 -1.48
C ALA A 121 8.33 2.46 -2.79
N ALA A 122 7.14 2.92 -3.19
CA ALA A 122 6.98 3.79 -4.34
C ALA A 122 7.71 5.13 -4.16
N THR A 123 7.64 5.76 -2.98
CA THR A 123 8.38 7.02 -2.72
C THR A 123 9.90 6.83 -2.76
N VAL A 124 10.40 5.71 -2.21
CA VAL A 124 11.82 5.32 -2.24
C VAL A 124 12.28 5.04 -3.66
N ALA A 125 11.51 4.26 -4.42
CA ALA A 125 11.84 3.92 -5.81
C ALA A 125 11.92 5.18 -6.69
N VAL A 126 10.97 6.10 -6.55
CA VAL A 126 11.00 7.39 -7.27
C VAL A 126 12.17 8.27 -6.79
N ARG A 127 12.72 8.05 -5.58
CA ARG A 127 13.90 8.79 -5.06
C ARG A 127 15.21 8.24 -5.59
N LEU A 128 15.33 6.92 -5.64
CA LEU A 128 16.57 6.23 -6.00
C LEU A 128 16.71 5.96 -7.49
N SER A 129 15.59 5.97 -8.23
CA SER A 129 15.57 5.64 -9.65
C SER A 129 15.22 6.85 -10.51
N GLU A 130 16.03 7.06 -11.55
CA GLU A 130 15.71 7.93 -12.70
C GLU A 130 14.86 7.19 -13.76
N ALA A 131 14.57 5.90 -13.55
CA ALA A 131 13.85 5.08 -14.52
C ALA A 131 12.36 5.44 -14.61
N THR A 132 11.86 5.41 -15.84
CA THR A 132 10.44 5.55 -16.18
C THR A 132 9.70 4.26 -15.75
N GLY A 133 8.82 4.31 -14.74
CA GLY A 133 7.99 3.14 -14.39
C GLY A 133 8.31 2.37 -13.11
N PRO A 134 8.61 2.98 -11.93
CA PRO A 134 8.92 2.20 -10.72
C PRO A 134 7.77 1.33 -10.20
N GLY A 135 6.53 1.54 -10.65
CA GLY A 135 5.34 0.85 -10.12
C GLY A 135 5.39 -0.67 -10.26
N LEU A 136 5.94 -1.18 -11.37
CA LEU A 136 6.03 -2.62 -11.62
C LEU A 136 7.02 -3.31 -10.66
N ALA A 137 8.21 -2.73 -10.49
CA ALA A 137 9.25 -3.28 -9.60
C ALA A 137 8.79 -3.25 -8.14
N VAL A 138 8.12 -2.17 -7.72
CA VAL A 138 7.55 -2.05 -6.37
C VAL A 138 6.44 -3.08 -6.15
N SER A 139 5.55 -3.25 -7.13
CA SER A 139 4.47 -4.24 -7.05
C SER A 139 5.01 -5.67 -6.98
N ALA A 140 5.97 -6.02 -7.83
CA ALA A 140 6.62 -7.33 -7.82
C ALA A 140 7.35 -7.58 -6.49
N GLY A 141 8.06 -6.58 -5.96
CA GLY A 141 8.72 -6.66 -4.66
C GLY A 141 7.73 -6.84 -3.51
N LEU A 142 6.58 -6.14 -3.54
CA LEU A 142 5.54 -6.27 -2.51
C LEU A 142 4.90 -7.66 -2.53
N VAL A 143 4.53 -8.16 -3.71
CA VAL A 143 4.00 -9.54 -3.87
C VAL A 143 5.03 -10.57 -3.40
N GLY A 144 6.28 -10.45 -3.86
CA GLY A 144 7.36 -11.35 -3.46
C GLY A 144 7.56 -11.35 -1.95
N THR A 145 7.57 -10.17 -1.32
CA THR A 145 7.72 -10.04 0.14
C THR A 145 6.51 -10.62 0.88
N PHE A 146 5.29 -10.41 0.38
CA PHE A 146 4.08 -10.96 0.96
C PHE A 146 4.11 -12.50 0.99
N PHE A 147 4.42 -13.13 -0.14
CA PHE A 147 4.50 -14.59 -0.23
C PHE A 147 5.71 -15.16 0.51
N ALA A 148 6.87 -14.48 0.46
CA ALA A 148 8.02 -14.86 1.27
C ALA A 148 7.69 -14.80 2.77
N ALA A 149 6.97 -13.76 3.20
CA ALA A 149 6.50 -13.64 4.57
C ALA A 149 5.53 -14.76 4.97
N ALA A 150 4.67 -15.20 4.05
CA ALA A 150 3.73 -16.29 4.30
C ALA A 150 4.40 -17.67 4.32
N LEU A 151 5.41 -17.92 3.47
CA LEU A 151 5.99 -19.26 3.29
C LEU A 151 7.28 -19.49 4.09
N LEU A 152 8.09 -18.45 4.31
CA LEU A 152 9.45 -18.60 4.84
C LEU A 152 9.60 -18.14 6.28
N LEU A 153 8.59 -17.49 6.86
CA LEU A 153 8.68 -17.04 8.24
C LEU A 153 8.59 -18.23 9.20
N PRO A 154 9.52 -18.32 10.17
CA PRO A 154 9.41 -19.32 11.21
C PRO A 154 8.11 -19.14 12.00
N GLU A 155 7.59 -20.24 12.56
CA GLU A 155 6.37 -20.28 13.39
C GLU A 155 6.29 -19.12 14.41
N ARG A 156 7.40 -18.83 15.09
CA ARG A 156 7.51 -17.76 16.10
C ARG A 156 7.32 -16.33 15.56
N TRP A 157 7.42 -16.12 14.25
CA TRP A 157 7.30 -14.83 13.57
C TRP A 157 6.09 -14.75 12.64
N LYS A 158 5.19 -15.74 12.65
CA LYS A 158 4.02 -15.75 11.75
C LYS A 158 3.26 -14.41 11.80
N LEU A 159 3.16 -13.79 10.62
CA LEU A 159 2.41 -12.56 10.36
C LEU A 159 0.96 -12.87 9.96
N PHE A 160 0.74 -14.01 9.31
CA PHE A 160 -0.57 -14.44 8.84
C PHE A 160 -1.07 -15.57 9.72
N VAL A 161 -1.97 -15.20 10.62
CA VAL A 161 -2.51 -16.11 11.62
C VAL A 161 -4.03 -16.19 11.46
N ALA A 162 -4.65 -17.31 11.83
CA ALA A 162 -6.09 -17.51 11.81
C ALA A 162 -6.76 -16.82 13.01
N THR A 163 -8.04 -16.44 12.92
CA THR A 163 -8.73 -15.70 13.99
C THR A 163 -8.80 -16.41 15.34
N ASN A 164 -8.68 -17.74 15.36
CA ASN A 164 -8.78 -18.54 16.58
C ASN A 164 -7.42 -18.94 17.16
N ASP A 165 -6.31 -18.46 16.60
CA ASP A 165 -4.98 -18.81 17.07
C ASP A 165 -4.60 -18.00 18.32
N PRO A 166 -3.99 -18.61 19.35
CA PRO A 166 -3.51 -17.90 20.53
C PRO A 166 -2.54 -16.75 20.24
N HIS A 167 -1.82 -16.79 19.12
CA HIS A 167 -0.81 -15.78 18.76
C HIS A 167 -1.36 -14.62 17.94
N TRP A 168 -2.69 -14.52 17.80
CA TRP A 168 -3.36 -13.47 17.01
C TRP A 168 -2.89 -12.06 17.39
N ASP A 169 -2.87 -11.73 18.68
CA ASP A 169 -2.50 -10.39 19.15
C ASP A 169 -1.02 -10.08 18.88
N ASP A 170 -0.14 -11.06 19.05
CA ASP A 170 1.29 -10.88 18.78
C ASP A 170 1.58 -10.69 17.30
N ALA A 171 0.85 -11.38 16.41
CA ALA A 171 0.94 -11.14 14.98
C ALA A 171 0.54 -9.70 14.62
N HIS A 172 -0.52 -9.17 15.24
CA HIS A 172 -0.97 -7.79 15.00
C HIS A 172 -0.04 -6.74 15.59
N ARG A 173 0.64 -7.03 16.72
CA ARG A 173 1.73 -6.17 17.21
C ARG A 173 2.89 -6.08 16.22
N ARG A 174 3.26 -7.20 15.57
CA ARG A 174 4.27 -7.19 14.49
C ARG A 174 3.80 -6.36 13.31
N TRP A 175 2.53 -6.48 12.91
CA TRP A 175 1.93 -5.61 11.88
C TRP A 175 1.94 -4.13 12.23
N ALA A 176 1.69 -3.77 13.50
CA ALA A 176 1.83 -2.40 13.96
C ALA A 176 3.29 -1.91 13.83
N GLY A 177 4.27 -2.76 14.13
CA GLY A 177 5.68 -2.47 13.90
C GLY A 177 5.99 -2.26 12.41
N VAL A 178 5.49 -3.13 11.53
CA VAL A 178 5.63 -3.00 10.07
C VAL A 178 5.05 -1.66 9.57
N LEU A 179 3.85 -1.31 10.03
CA LEU A 179 3.21 -0.03 9.70
C LEU A 179 4.07 1.15 10.18
N ALA A 180 4.55 1.13 11.42
CA ALA A 180 5.38 2.19 11.97
C ALA A 180 6.67 2.38 11.15
N VAL A 181 7.36 1.28 10.82
CA VAL A 181 8.56 1.32 9.98
C VAL A 181 8.25 1.87 8.58
N ALA A 182 7.16 1.42 7.94
CA ALA A 182 6.76 1.90 6.63
C ALA A 182 6.49 3.42 6.63
N VAL A 183 5.76 3.91 7.63
CA VAL A 183 5.47 5.35 7.80
C VAL A 183 6.75 6.15 8.02
N LEU A 184 7.67 5.68 8.88
CA LEU A 184 8.94 6.35 9.14
C LEU A 184 9.83 6.40 7.89
N VAL A 185 9.95 5.30 7.15
CA VAL A 185 10.72 5.24 5.90
C VAL A 185 10.08 6.15 4.85
N GLY A 186 8.75 6.14 4.72
CA GLY A 186 8.03 7.06 3.83
C GLY A 186 8.26 8.52 4.20
N ALA A 187 8.15 8.87 5.48
CA ALA A 187 8.39 10.23 5.96
C ALA A 187 9.84 10.69 5.74
N ALA A 188 10.83 9.85 6.06
CA ALA A 188 12.25 10.12 5.79
C ALA A 188 12.53 10.29 4.28
N SER A 189 11.82 9.53 3.44
CA SER A 189 11.88 9.62 1.97
C SER A 189 11.11 10.81 1.39
N LEU A 190 10.32 11.52 2.19
CA LEU A 190 9.66 12.76 1.78
C LEU A 190 10.34 14.00 2.35
N ALA A 191 11.11 13.86 3.44
CA ALA A 191 11.93 14.92 4.01
C ALA A 191 13.01 15.33 2.99
N GLU A 192 12.75 16.42 2.26
CA GLU A 192 13.76 17.09 1.45
C GLU A 192 14.90 17.56 2.38
N PRO A 193 16.19 17.32 2.07
CA PRO A 193 17.27 17.85 2.88
C PRO A 193 17.26 19.39 2.76
N LEU A 194 16.59 20.06 3.70
CA LEU A 194 16.56 21.53 3.87
C LEU A 194 17.94 22.16 4.14
N ARG A 195 19.03 21.40 4.01
CA ARG A 195 20.35 21.71 4.56
C ARG A 195 21.45 22.00 3.53
N ARG A 196 21.16 22.03 2.23
CA ARG A 196 22.01 22.81 1.30
C ARG A 196 21.51 24.26 1.28
N ARG A 197 21.60 24.91 2.45
CA ARG A 197 21.75 26.37 2.47
C ARG A 197 22.95 26.66 1.57
N ARG A 198 22.73 27.53 0.59
CA ARG A 198 23.75 28.15 -0.24
C ARG A 198 25.03 28.31 0.59
N ALA A 199 26.06 27.53 0.27
CA ALA A 199 27.40 28.02 0.43
C ALA A 199 27.50 29.14 -0.61
N THR A 200 27.08 30.33 -0.23
CA THR A 200 27.53 31.56 -0.89
C THR A 200 29.04 31.52 -0.76
N VAL A 201 29.71 31.05 -1.81
CA VAL A 201 31.13 31.33 -2.01
C VAL A 201 31.21 32.85 -2.12
N PRO A 202 31.79 33.58 -1.15
CA PRO A 202 32.08 34.97 -1.37
C PRO A 202 33.20 34.99 -2.40
N GLY A 203 32.89 35.42 -3.62
CA GLY A 203 33.93 35.74 -4.59
C GLY A 203 34.83 36.81 -3.98
N ARG A 204 36.07 36.44 -3.66
CA ARG A 204 37.12 37.42 -3.39
C ARG A 204 37.79 37.77 -4.71
N ARG A 205 37.66 39.05 -5.06
CA ARG A 205 38.48 39.77 -6.03
C ARG A 205 39.91 39.86 -5.53
#